data_AF-A0A2N2XYW6-F1
#
_entry.id   AF-A0A2N2XYW6-F1
#
_cell.length_a   1.000
_cell.length_b   1.000
_cell.length_c   1.000
_cell.angle_alpha   90.00
_cell.angle_beta   90.00
_cell.angle_gamma   90.00
#
_symmetry.space_group_name_H-M   'P 1'
#
loop_
_entity.id
_entity.type
_entity.pdbx_description
1 polymer ?
#
loop_
_entity_poly.entity_id
_entity_poly.type
_entity_poly.pdbx_seq_one_letter_code
_entity_poly.pdbx_strand_id
1 'polypeptide(L)'
;MNRTSINAEKVLEGLSPTNYRISHKDVIGVSWIIPSKFTVRFFTFENCTFNDEVKIGGFDDLVGFQFIDCIFNHKFSTNDISITGIEENNEDISNGLFFKNCNFHNSFKLTFKQSIHGISFSNNTFYDECLISGGGFDEIRYMSFMIHNNTFKASTFIRKSEGLYYFRENTFEGQCLVQPNSVNETVSKFEIISGNFNKGLFFLGSKDKTFRDKDRNEKPFINKISHLNIHCSEQLFGNIYCQDYIIDSLKISGINSRSNIVFSNIQIEKIYFSDLTNLANIQFLSIVPEGDSTLTIKKSNLGKAQFSGCEFDKLQKVSIQGSIVQDIISVDTDWFTLNVLNPDLKTKNDFRNKREVFRQLKLSAEKQSDRIRALQFKAQEYYSFEKELFSSKSRWNDKIILWLSKTNSHGQNWAKPSVWLIALTIFFGTMLILIYSPLLEFSLSFKVNDIQTTFSEIWLQKKAIIQILNPVHKLSDIFGEGKTFSGWLYGIDLFYRIVYAFFVFQIVSAFRKYVK
;
A
#
# COMPACT_ATOMS: atom_id res chain seq x y z
N MET A 1 42.59 23.75 -34.61
CA MET A 1 41.66 22.67 -35.00
C MET A 1 40.54 23.29 -35.83
N ASN A 2 40.50 23.00 -37.13
CA ASN A 2 39.41 23.46 -38.00
C ASN A 2 38.15 22.69 -37.59
N ARG A 3 37.18 23.39 -36.99
CA ARG A 3 35.87 22.82 -36.68
C ARG A 3 35.12 22.66 -37.99
N THR A 4 34.80 21.43 -38.36
CA THR A 4 33.84 21.17 -39.43
C THR A 4 32.46 21.40 -38.84
N SER A 5 31.87 22.56 -39.12
CA SER A 5 30.43 22.75 -38.99
C SER A 5 29.80 22.20 -40.26
N ILE A 6 28.86 21.27 -40.18
CA ILE A 6 27.89 21.15 -41.26
C ILE A 6 27.08 22.44 -41.19
N ASN A 7 27.48 23.43 -41.98
CA ASN A 7 26.52 24.44 -42.40
C ASN A 7 25.50 23.67 -43.23
N ALA A 8 24.26 23.59 -42.74
CA ALA A 8 23.19 22.78 -43.32
C ALA A 8 23.17 22.90 -44.85
N GLU A 9 23.49 24.08 -45.40
CA GLU A 9 23.63 24.36 -46.82
C GLU A 9 24.46 23.36 -47.68
N LYS A 10 25.43 22.61 -47.13
CA LYS A 10 26.34 21.76 -47.93
C LYS A 10 26.02 20.25 -47.98
N VAL A 11 25.10 19.76 -47.16
CA VAL A 11 24.84 18.30 -47.00
C VAL A 11 23.40 17.93 -47.34
N LEU A 12 22.61 18.87 -47.85
CA LEU A 12 21.18 18.67 -48.09
C LEU A 12 20.92 18.33 -49.56
N GLU A 13 20.79 17.03 -49.83
CA GLU A 13 20.14 16.57 -51.07
C GLU A 13 18.65 16.35 -50.81
N GLY A 14 17.83 17.00 -51.63
CA GLY A 14 16.43 16.67 -51.93
C GLY A 14 15.52 16.32 -50.75
N LEU A 15 14.71 17.30 -50.31
CA LEU A 15 13.29 17.16 -49.90
C LEU A 15 12.74 18.57 -49.56
N SER A 16 11.43 18.68 -49.38
CA SER A 16 10.68 19.95 -49.23
C SER A 16 11.28 20.90 -48.15
N PRO A 17 11.02 22.22 -48.20
CA PRO A 17 11.63 23.21 -47.29
C PRO A 17 11.38 22.98 -45.78
N THR A 18 10.60 21.97 -45.38
CA THR A 18 10.21 21.72 -44.00
C THR A 18 10.86 20.47 -43.38
N ASN A 19 11.26 19.47 -44.18
CA ASN A 19 11.75 18.17 -43.69
C ASN A 19 13.04 17.79 -44.39
N TYR A 20 14.10 17.55 -43.62
CA TYR A 20 15.39 17.15 -44.16
C TYR A 20 15.76 15.74 -43.70
N ARG A 21 16.18 14.91 -44.66
CA ARG A 21 16.66 13.55 -44.43
C ARG A 21 18.12 13.45 -44.86
N ILE A 22 18.98 12.98 -43.98
CA ILE A 22 20.39 12.76 -44.22
C ILE A 22 20.66 11.27 -44.06
N SER A 23 20.97 10.61 -45.16
CA SER A 23 21.42 9.22 -45.18
C SER A 23 22.86 9.19 -45.69
N HIS A 24 23.83 9.10 -44.78
CA HIS A 24 25.24 9.05 -45.17
C HIS A 24 26.02 8.11 -44.25
N LYS A 25 26.72 7.14 -44.83
CA LYS A 25 27.38 6.05 -44.09
C LYS A 25 28.41 6.54 -43.07
N ASP A 26 29.18 7.56 -43.44
CA ASP A 26 30.17 8.21 -42.59
C ASP A 26 29.93 9.71 -42.54
N VAL A 27 29.50 10.23 -41.39
CA VAL A 27 29.37 11.66 -41.16
C VAL A 27 30.65 12.13 -40.47
N ILE A 28 31.65 12.48 -41.27
CA ILE A 28 32.98 12.89 -40.79
C ILE A 28 32.93 14.37 -40.39
N GLY A 29 33.24 14.69 -39.13
CA GLY A 29 33.50 16.05 -38.70
C GLY A 29 32.34 16.82 -38.04
N VAL A 30 31.16 16.24 -37.81
CA VAL A 30 30.05 17.02 -37.22
C VAL A 30 30.27 17.26 -35.75
N SER A 31 30.74 18.47 -35.45
CA SER A 31 30.93 18.92 -34.07
C SER A 31 29.71 19.67 -33.51
N TRP A 32 28.90 20.30 -34.37
CA TRP A 32 27.74 21.11 -33.97
C TRP A 32 26.66 21.11 -35.06
N ILE A 33 25.42 20.83 -34.67
CA ILE A 33 24.21 21.11 -35.43
C ILE A 33 23.65 22.42 -34.85
N ILE A 34 23.84 23.52 -35.57
CA ILE A 34 23.41 24.89 -35.17
C ILE A 34 22.30 25.32 -36.14
N PRO A 35 21.27 26.06 -35.69
CA PRO A 35 20.29 26.63 -36.60
C PRO A 35 20.94 27.43 -37.73
N SER A 36 20.57 27.08 -38.96
CA SER A 36 20.69 27.99 -40.09
C SER A 36 19.51 28.98 -40.05
N LYS A 37 19.53 30.06 -40.85
CA LYS A 37 18.42 31.03 -40.96
C LYS A 37 17.08 30.43 -41.45
N PHE A 38 17.00 29.11 -41.60
CA PHE A 38 15.83 28.39 -42.11
C PHE A 38 14.98 27.83 -40.98
N THR A 39 13.67 27.95 -41.11
CA THR A 39 12.67 27.29 -40.26
C THR A 39 12.61 25.80 -40.58
N VAL A 40 13.66 25.06 -40.23
CA VAL A 40 13.66 23.61 -40.34
C VAL A 40 12.76 23.03 -39.25
N ARG A 41 11.75 22.25 -39.64
CA ARG A 41 10.86 21.60 -38.68
C ARG A 41 11.39 20.24 -38.24
N PHE A 42 11.95 19.47 -39.17
CA PHE A 42 12.42 18.11 -38.91
C PHE A 42 13.78 17.79 -39.51
N PHE A 43 14.60 17.10 -38.73
CA PHE A 43 15.82 16.45 -39.18
C PHE A 43 15.75 14.95 -38.91
N THR A 44 15.99 14.15 -39.93
CA THR A 44 16.13 12.69 -39.81
C THR A 44 17.51 12.27 -40.29
N PHE A 45 18.26 11.58 -39.43
CA PHE A 45 19.54 10.96 -39.73
C PHE A 45 19.33 9.44 -39.78
N GLU A 46 19.74 8.80 -40.87
CA GLU A 46 19.58 7.35 -41.04
C GLU A 46 20.88 6.68 -41.47
N ASN A 47 21.21 5.54 -40.85
CA ASN A 47 22.41 4.76 -41.16
C ASN A 47 23.70 5.59 -41.09
N CYS A 48 23.76 6.54 -40.16
CA CYS A 48 24.89 7.46 -40.00
C CYS A 48 25.86 7.00 -38.92
N THR A 49 27.16 7.08 -39.20
CA THR A 49 28.22 6.93 -38.20
C THR A 49 28.82 8.30 -37.86
N PHE A 50 28.72 8.70 -36.60
CA PHE A 50 29.29 9.93 -36.06
C PHE A 50 30.61 9.63 -35.35
N ASN A 51 31.72 10.03 -35.98
CA ASN A 51 33.09 9.84 -35.49
C ASN A 51 33.62 11.00 -34.63
N ASP A 52 32.80 12.02 -34.38
CA ASP A 52 33.13 13.17 -33.55
C ASP A 52 32.02 13.44 -32.53
N GLU A 53 32.25 14.35 -31.59
CA GLU A 53 31.23 14.76 -30.60
C GLU A 53 30.05 15.44 -31.28
N VAL A 54 28.83 14.90 -31.09
CA VAL A 54 27.60 15.49 -31.63
C VAL A 54 26.99 16.42 -30.59
N LYS A 55 26.93 17.71 -30.94
CA LYS A 55 26.23 18.74 -30.14
C LYS A 55 25.04 19.29 -30.88
N ILE A 56 23.87 19.23 -30.24
CA ILE A 56 22.65 19.86 -30.74
C ILE A 56 22.25 20.97 -29.76
N GLY A 57 22.07 22.19 -30.26
CA GLY A 57 21.64 23.29 -29.41
C GLY A 57 21.30 24.57 -30.15
N GLY A 58 20.65 25.49 -29.43
CA GLY A 58 20.28 26.82 -29.94
C GLY A 58 19.09 26.83 -30.89
N PHE A 59 18.27 25.78 -30.92
CA PHE A 59 17.06 25.77 -31.73
C PHE A 59 15.88 26.33 -30.93
N ASP A 60 15.30 27.41 -31.44
CA ASP A 60 13.97 27.89 -31.08
C ASP A 60 12.98 27.33 -32.13
N ASP A 61 11.85 26.79 -31.67
CA ASP A 61 10.75 26.28 -32.50
C ASP A 61 11.01 25.05 -33.40
N LEU A 62 11.93 24.16 -33.01
CA LEU A 62 12.11 22.89 -33.72
C LEU A 62 10.93 21.93 -33.45
N VAL A 63 10.51 21.16 -34.46
CA VAL A 63 9.46 20.14 -34.27
C VAL A 63 10.05 18.76 -33.92
N GLY A 64 11.23 18.38 -34.43
CA GLY A 64 11.91 17.18 -33.95
C GLY A 64 13.23 16.78 -34.63
N PHE A 65 13.95 15.89 -33.95
CA PHE A 65 15.10 15.15 -34.49
C PHE A 65 14.84 13.66 -34.44
N GLN A 66 15.22 12.96 -35.49
CA GLN A 66 15.16 11.50 -35.56
C GLN A 66 16.53 10.94 -35.93
N PHE A 67 16.98 9.93 -35.18
CA PHE A 67 18.19 9.17 -35.45
C PHE A 67 17.80 7.70 -35.55
N ILE A 68 18.03 7.09 -36.71
CA ILE A 68 17.63 5.72 -37.02
C ILE A 68 18.86 4.95 -37.50
N ASP A 69 19.14 3.81 -36.87
CA ASP A 69 20.28 2.94 -37.21
C ASP A 69 21.62 3.70 -37.18
N CYS A 70 21.78 4.65 -36.25
CA CYS A 70 22.96 5.50 -36.14
C CYS A 70 23.98 4.99 -35.10
N ILE A 71 25.26 5.26 -35.32
CA ILE A 71 26.35 4.93 -34.38
C ILE A 71 27.04 6.21 -33.93
N PHE A 72 27.17 6.39 -32.61
CA PHE A 72 27.87 7.52 -32.00
C PHE A 72 29.13 7.00 -31.29
N ASN A 73 30.29 7.21 -31.92
CA ASN A 73 31.58 6.76 -31.37
C ASN A 73 32.11 7.68 -30.27
N HIS A 74 31.65 8.93 -30.25
CA HIS A 74 31.98 9.92 -29.24
C HIS A 74 30.72 10.43 -28.54
N LYS A 75 30.91 11.41 -27.65
CA LYS A 75 29.85 11.96 -26.81
C LYS A 75 28.73 12.56 -27.66
N PHE A 76 27.50 12.25 -27.28
CA PHE A 76 26.30 12.95 -27.75
C PHE A 76 25.84 13.90 -26.66
N SER A 77 25.61 15.17 -27.00
CA SER A 77 25.02 16.10 -26.04
C SER A 77 24.05 17.10 -26.65
N THR A 78 23.00 17.41 -25.89
CA THR A 78 22.11 18.51 -26.19
C THR A 78 22.30 19.64 -25.18
N ASN A 79 22.29 20.88 -25.65
CA ASN A 79 22.29 22.07 -24.80
C ASN A 79 21.21 23.03 -25.32
N ASP A 80 20.33 23.50 -24.44
CA ASP A 80 19.37 24.55 -24.75
C ASP A 80 18.48 24.28 -25.98
N ILE A 81 18.00 23.05 -26.13
CA ILE A 81 16.99 22.72 -27.13
C ILE A 81 15.60 23.08 -26.59
N SER A 82 14.82 23.79 -27.41
CA SER A 82 13.36 23.86 -27.29
C SER A 82 12.73 23.14 -28.48
N ILE A 83 11.81 22.21 -28.19
CA ILE A 83 11.02 21.51 -29.22
C ILE A 83 9.56 21.86 -29.02
N THR A 84 9.03 22.71 -29.89
CA THR A 84 7.62 23.11 -29.90
C THR A 84 6.90 22.28 -30.96
N GLY A 85 6.33 21.15 -30.54
CA GLY A 85 5.54 20.25 -31.39
C GLY A 85 4.06 20.31 -31.03
N ILE A 86 3.20 20.35 -32.05
CA ILE A 86 1.75 20.54 -31.97
C ILE A 86 1.02 19.22 -31.63
N GLU A 87 0.16 19.32 -30.62
CA GLU A 87 -1.06 18.56 -30.24
C GLU A 87 -1.06 17.05 -29.92
N GLU A 88 -1.84 16.76 -28.87
CA GLU A 88 -1.99 15.52 -28.07
C GLU A 88 -2.70 14.34 -28.77
N ASN A 89 -2.99 14.40 -30.07
CA ASN A 89 -4.00 13.52 -30.68
C ASN A 89 -3.52 12.50 -31.72
N ASN A 90 -2.23 12.41 -32.04
CA ASN A 90 -1.73 11.38 -32.94
C ASN A 90 -0.62 10.54 -32.30
N GLU A 91 -0.77 9.22 -32.39
CA GLU A 91 0.24 8.21 -32.02
C GLU A 91 1.55 8.32 -32.83
N ASP A 92 1.62 9.25 -33.78
CA ASP A 92 2.84 9.56 -34.51
C ASP A 92 3.81 10.35 -33.62
N ILE A 93 4.72 9.60 -32.99
CA ILE A 93 5.94 10.04 -32.26
C ILE A 93 6.92 10.81 -33.18
N SER A 94 6.44 11.29 -34.33
CA SER A 94 7.22 12.04 -35.29
C SER A 94 7.71 13.37 -34.71
N ASN A 95 6.91 14.02 -33.85
CA ASN A 95 7.25 15.24 -33.12
C ASN A 95 8.10 14.89 -31.88
N GLY A 96 9.31 15.45 -31.74
CA GLY A 96 10.18 15.21 -30.58
C GLY A 96 11.61 14.75 -30.90
N LEU A 97 12.31 14.22 -29.89
CA LEU A 97 13.61 13.56 -30.04
C LEU A 97 13.41 12.05 -30.10
N PHE A 98 13.75 11.45 -31.25
CA PHE A 98 13.57 10.03 -31.50
C PHE A 98 14.91 9.36 -31.80
N PHE A 99 15.21 8.27 -31.09
CA PHE A 99 16.37 7.42 -31.34
C PHE A 99 15.91 5.98 -31.50
N LYS A 100 16.19 5.38 -32.66
CA LYS A 100 15.85 3.99 -32.96
C LYS A 100 17.07 3.22 -33.42
N ASN A 101 17.29 2.04 -32.82
CA ASN A 101 18.39 1.13 -33.18
C ASN A 101 19.77 1.82 -33.15
N CYS A 102 19.99 2.81 -32.29
CA CYS A 102 21.24 3.54 -32.22
C CYS A 102 22.21 2.93 -31.19
N ASN A 103 23.51 3.08 -31.44
CA ASN A 103 24.58 2.66 -30.54
C ASN A 103 25.37 3.87 -30.04
N PHE A 104 25.42 4.08 -28.72
CA PHE A 104 26.17 5.15 -28.07
C PHE A 104 27.38 4.56 -27.35
N HIS A 105 28.57 4.64 -27.96
CA HIS A 105 29.80 4.06 -27.40
C HIS A 105 30.43 4.90 -26.28
N ASN A 106 30.02 6.17 -26.15
CA ASN A 106 30.50 7.11 -25.14
C ASN A 106 29.30 7.78 -24.44
N SER A 107 29.58 8.70 -23.53
CA SER A 107 28.57 9.41 -22.74
C SER A 107 27.45 10.02 -23.60
N PHE A 108 26.21 9.79 -23.17
CA PHE A 108 25.01 10.39 -23.73
C PHE A 108 24.47 11.41 -22.72
N LYS A 109 24.42 12.68 -23.09
CA LYS A 109 23.90 13.75 -22.22
C LYS A 109 22.77 14.50 -22.88
N LEU A 110 21.55 14.20 -22.46
CA LEU A 110 20.37 14.94 -22.89
C LEU A 110 20.04 16.02 -21.85
N THR A 111 20.42 17.26 -22.14
CA THR A 111 20.00 18.43 -21.35
C THR A 111 19.07 19.31 -22.18
N PHE A 112 17.88 19.57 -21.67
CA PHE A 112 16.91 20.44 -22.32
C PHE A 112 16.69 21.69 -21.48
N LYS A 113 16.70 22.85 -22.13
CA LYS A 113 16.34 24.08 -21.44
C LYS A 113 14.87 24.07 -21.23
N GLN A 114 14.05 23.92 -22.29
CA GLN A 114 12.57 23.96 -22.39
C GLN A 114 11.87 22.59 -22.38
N SER A 115 10.55 22.58 -22.15
CA SER A 115 9.73 21.36 -22.24
C SER A 115 9.80 20.78 -23.66
N ILE A 116 10.28 19.54 -23.78
CA ILE A 116 10.28 18.79 -25.04
C ILE A 116 9.00 17.96 -25.11
N HIS A 117 8.20 18.18 -26.15
CA HIS A 117 7.09 17.30 -26.49
C HIS A 117 7.64 16.01 -27.10
N GLY A 118 7.82 14.98 -26.28
CA GLY A 118 8.19 13.63 -26.70
C GLY A 118 9.69 13.39 -26.79
N ILE A 119 10.18 12.48 -25.97
CA ILE A 119 11.49 11.84 -26.15
C ILE A 119 11.25 10.34 -26.19
N SER A 120 11.75 9.68 -27.22
CA SER A 120 11.56 8.25 -27.39
C SER A 120 12.85 7.55 -27.81
N PHE A 121 13.17 6.50 -27.07
CA PHE A 121 14.28 5.60 -27.31
C PHE A 121 13.72 4.21 -27.59
N SER A 122 14.00 3.65 -28.76
CA SER A 122 13.65 2.28 -29.12
C SER A 122 14.88 1.49 -29.57
N ASN A 123 15.12 0.32 -28.97
CA ASN A 123 16.17 -0.61 -29.39
C ASN A 123 17.60 -0.03 -29.40
N ASN A 124 17.89 0.97 -28.57
CA ASN A 124 19.22 1.57 -28.51
C ASN A 124 20.12 0.85 -27.50
N THR A 125 21.44 0.95 -27.70
CA THR A 125 22.44 0.48 -26.74
C THR A 125 23.32 1.63 -26.27
N PHE A 126 23.40 1.82 -24.95
CA PHE A 126 24.26 2.80 -24.30
C PHE A 126 25.40 2.07 -23.59
N TYR A 127 26.63 2.25 -24.07
CA TYR A 127 27.81 1.57 -23.53
C TYR A 127 28.43 2.31 -22.33
N ASP A 128 28.20 3.62 -22.24
CA ASP A 128 28.74 4.52 -21.21
C ASP A 128 27.60 5.31 -20.53
N GLU A 129 27.94 6.22 -19.62
CA GLU A 129 26.99 6.98 -18.80
C GLU A 129 25.92 7.68 -19.64
N CYS A 130 24.66 7.48 -19.24
CA CYS A 130 23.50 8.15 -19.83
C CYS A 130 22.90 9.13 -18.83
N LEU A 131 23.03 10.43 -19.10
CA LEU A 131 22.47 11.50 -18.28
C LEU A 131 21.31 12.15 -19.04
N ILE A 132 20.10 12.05 -18.50
CA ILE A 132 18.93 12.77 -18.96
C ILE A 132 18.58 13.80 -17.89
N SER A 133 18.62 15.07 -18.22
CA SER A 133 18.40 16.16 -17.27
C SER A 133 17.52 17.26 -17.85
N GLY A 134 16.42 17.60 -17.20
CA GLY A 134 15.57 18.72 -17.63
C GLY A 134 15.88 20.06 -16.98
N GLY A 135 15.50 21.13 -17.68
CA GLY A 135 15.43 22.49 -17.18
C GLY A 135 14.17 22.72 -16.33
N GLY A 136 14.18 23.76 -15.50
CA GLY A 136 13.09 24.02 -14.54
C GLY A 136 12.13 25.00 -15.14
N PHE A 137 10.84 24.66 -15.10
CA PHE A 137 9.79 25.55 -15.57
C PHE A 137 8.71 25.70 -14.54
N ASP A 138 8.19 26.91 -14.50
CA ASP A 138 7.00 27.26 -13.74
C ASP A 138 5.71 26.88 -14.49
N GLU A 139 5.79 26.60 -15.80
CA GLU A 139 4.66 26.19 -16.64
C GLU A 139 4.81 24.74 -17.10
N ILE A 140 4.04 23.85 -16.45
CA ILE A 140 3.99 22.42 -16.70
C ILE A 140 3.47 22.17 -18.12
N ARG A 141 4.34 21.73 -19.04
CA ARG A 141 3.93 21.05 -20.27
C ARG A 141 4.41 19.61 -20.21
N TYR A 142 3.48 18.67 -20.44
CA TYR A 142 3.72 17.23 -20.31
C TYR A 142 4.85 16.77 -21.22
N MET A 143 6.01 16.46 -20.63
CA MET A 143 7.05 15.69 -21.30
C MET A 143 6.68 14.20 -21.24
N SER A 144 6.54 13.54 -22.39
CA SER A 144 6.48 12.08 -22.44
C SER A 144 7.86 11.52 -22.75
N PHE A 145 8.34 10.63 -21.88
CA PHE A 145 9.62 9.95 -21.99
C PHE A 145 9.38 8.46 -22.17
N MET A 146 9.55 7.95 -23.38
CA MET A 146 9.32 6.55 -23.72
C MET A 146 10.65 5.84 -23.94
N ILE A 147 10.94 4.83 -23.12
CA ILE A 147 12.10 3.96 -23.29
C ILE A 147 11.59 2.55 -23.55
N HIS A 148 11.86 2.03 -24.74
CA HIS A 148 11.40 0.71 -25.17
C HIS A 148 12.54 -0.18 -25.69
N ASN A 149 12.74 -1.34 -25.06
CA ASN A 149 13.71 -2.36 -25.50
C ASN A 149 15.15 -1.84 -25.65
N ASN A 150 15.58 -0.92 -24.78
CA ASN A 150 16.94 -0.38 -24.79
C ASN A 150 17.85 -1.15 -23.83
N THR A 151 19.15 -1.15 -24.10
CA THR A 151 20.19 -1.73 -23.23
C THR A 151 21.13 -0.64 -22.71
N PHE A 152 21.19 -0.48 -21.39
CA PHE A 152 22.08 0.45 -20.69
C PHE A 152 23.16 -0.33 -19.94
N LYS A 153 24.37 -0.34 -20.49
CA LYS A 153 25.51 -1.10 -19.94
C LYS A 153 26.17 -0.39 -18.75
N ALA A 154 26.13 0.94 -18.76
CA ALA A 154 26.62 1.79 -17.68
C ALA A 154 25.46 2.43 -16.90
N SER A 155 25.80 3.30 -15.93
CA SER A 155 24.81 3.97 -15.10
C SER A 155 23.98 4.97 -15.90
N THR A 156 22.68 5.00 -15.62
CA THR A 156 21.73 5.96 -16.17
C THR A 156 21.26 6.89 -15.05
N PHE A 157 21.32 8.19 -15.28
CA PHE A 157 20.87 9.22 -14.35
C PHE A 157 19.75 10.01 -15.00
N ILE A 158 18.56 9.94 -14.42
CA ILE A 158 17.40 10.73 -14.82
C ILE A 158 17.19 11.79 -13.75
N ARG A 159 17.46 13.02 -14.13
CA ARG A 159 17.43 14.19 -13.29
C ARG A 159 16.36 15.16 -13.77
N LYS A 160 15.58 15.72 -12.85
CA LYS A 160 14.64 16.84 -13.10
C LYS A 160 13.82 16.70 -14.36
N SER A 161 12.71 16.01 -14.24
CA SER A 161 11.81 15.93 -15.37
C SER A 161 10.40 15.68 -14.85
N GLU A 162 9.68 16.78 -14.68
CA GLU A 162 8.23 16.72 -14.59
C GLU A 162 7.73 16.11 -15.91
N GLY A 163 6.98 15.03 -15.83
CA GLY A 163 6.64 14.28 -17.04
C GLY A 163 6.05 12.90 -16.78
N LEU A 164 5.87 12.19 -17.90
CA LEU A 164 5.32 10.85 -18.00
C LEU A 164 6.44 9.92 -18.46
N TYR A 165 6.94 9.03 -17.59
CA TYR A 165 7.96 8.04 -17.92
C TYR A 165 7.31 6.70 -18.23
N TYR A 166 7.71 6.09 -19.35
CA TYR A 166 7.26 4.78 -19.77
C TYR A 166 8.47 3.89 -20.02
N PHE A 167 8.71 2.95 -19.12
CA PHE A 167 9.81 1.99 -19.19
C PHE A 167 9.23 0.64 -19.60
N ARG A 168 9.57 0.18 -20.80
CA ARG A 168 9.08 -1.08 -21.35
C ARG A 168 10.22 -1.92 -21.88
N GLU A 169 10.38 -3.13 -21.35
CA GLU A 169 11.30 -4.15 -21.88
C GLU A 169 12.77 -3.71 -21.90
N ASN A 170 13.17 -2.76 -21.05
CA ASN A 170 14.54 -2.26 -21.02
C ASN A 170 15.47 -3.13 -20.17
N THR A 171 16.75 -3.16 -20.53
CA THR A 171 17.81 -3.81 -19.76
C THR A 171 18.80 -2.78 -19.23
N PHE A 172 18.92 -2.70 -17.91
CA PHE A 172 19.90 -1.90 -17.20
C PHE A 172 20.92 -2.84 -16.52
N GLU A 173 22.08 -3.00 -17.14
CA GLU A 173 23.23 -3.68 -16.53
C GLU A 173 23.92 -2.76 -15.51
N GLY A 174 23.86 -1.44 -15.77
CA GLY A 174 24.17 -0.39 -14.81
C GLY A 174 23.01 -0.09 -13.85
N GLN A 175 23.25 0.81 -12.89
CA GLN A 175 22.17 1.33 -12.05
C GLN A 175 21.38 2.41 -12.79
N CYS A 176 20.07 2.49 -12.56
CA CYS A 176 19.23 3.59 -13.04
C CYS A 176 18.80 4.43 -11.84
N LEU A 177 19.25 5.68 -11.78
CA LEU A 177 18.97 6.62 -10.70
C LEU A 177 18.00 7.69 -11.18
N VAL A 178 16.79 7.69 -10.63
CA VAL A 178 15.79 8.74 -10.81
C VAL A 178 15.88 9.64 -9.59
N GLN A 179 16.42 10.83 -9.77
CA GLN A 179 16.66 11.79 -8.70
C GLN A 179 16.17 13.18 -9.12
N PRO A 180 15.37 13.88 -8.31
CA PRO A 180 14.98 15.25 -8.59
C PRO A 180 16.19 16.18 -8.46
N ASN A 181 16.27 17.25 -9.26
CA ASN A 181 17.37 18.23 -9.09
C ASN A 181 17.08 19.25 -8.00
N SER A 182 15.81 19.58 -7.78
CA SER A 182 15.39 20.47 -6.70
C SER A 182 14.34 19.87 -5.78
N VAL A 183 14.29 20.48 -4.62
CA VAL A 183 13.20 20.45 -3.66
C VAL A 183 11.89 20.84 -4.39
N ASN A 184 10.78 20.15 -4.13
CA ASN A 184 9.42 20.39 -4.65
C ASN A 184 9.13 19.92 -6.08
N GLU A 185 10.00 19.11 -6.69
CA GLU A 185 9.72 18.54 -8.01
C GLU A 185 8.66 17.43 -7.96
N THR A 186 7.73 17.47 -8.91
CA THR A 186 6.66 16.48 -9.07
C THR A 186 6.83 15.67 -10.36
N VAL A 187 6.96 14.35 -10.23
CA VAL A 187 6.87 13.41 -11.37
C VAL A 187 5.41 13.06 -11.58
N SER A 188 4.80 13.55 -12.66
CA SER A 188 3.38 13.33 -12.94
C SER A 188 3.01 11.86 -13.07
N LYS A 189 3.79 11.07 -13.82
CA LYS A 189 3.55 9.63 -13.96
C LYS A 189 4.84 8.87 -14.25
N PHE A 190 5.01 7.72 -13.62
CA PHE A 190 6.07 6.78 -13.92
C PHE A 190 5.48 5.38 -14.07
N GLU A 191 5.67 4.75 -15.22
CA GLU A 191 5.09 3.45 -15.57
C GLU A 191 6.20 2.47 -15.99
N ILE A 192 6.27 1.35 -15.28
CA ILE A 192 7.21 0.25 -15.53
C ILE A 192 6.41 -0.94 -16.03
N ILE A 193 6.56 -1.29 -17.31
CA ILE A 193 5.78 -2.34 -18.00
C ILE A 193 6.53 -3.69 -18.04
N SER A 194 7.85 -3.65 -17.97
CA SER A 194 8.78 -4.79 -17.79
C SER A 194 10.22 -4.25 -17.83
N GLY A 195 11.19 -5.07 -17.44
CA GLY A 195 12.60 -4.72 -17.60
C GLY A 195 13.54 -5.48 -16.67
N ASN A 196 14.81 -5.49 -17.05
CA ASN A 196 15.91 -5.99 -16.26
C ASN A 196 16.60 -4.83 -15.53
N PHE A 197 16.61 -4.84 -14.20
CA PHE A 197 17.31 -3.87 -13.36
C PHE A 197 18.39 -4.55 -12.51
N ASN A 198 19.39 -5.14 -13.17
CA ASN A 198 20.47 -5.93 -12.54
C ASN A 198 21.12 -5.22 -11.34
N LYS A 199 21.52 -3.96 -11.51
CA LYS A 199 22.09 -3.14 -10.41
C LYS A 199 21.06 -2.25 -9.72
N GLY A 200 19.82 -2.25 -10.18
CA GLY A 200 18.68 -1.60 -9.55
C GLY A 200 18.20 -0.32 -10.25
N LEU A 201 16.90 -0.08 -10.13
CA LEU A 201 16.21 1.18 -10.39
C LEU A 201 15.93 1.85 -9.05
N PHE A 202 16.44 3.06 -8.86
CA PHE A 202 16.37 3.78 -7.59
C PHE A 202 15.68 5.13 -7.79
N PHE A 203 14.54 5.31 -7.15
CA PHE A 203 13.90 6.61 -6.93
C PHE A 203 14.39 7.14 -5.59
N LEU A 204 15.24 8.16 -5.62
CA LEU A 204 15.82 8.74 -4.40
C LEU A 204 15.32 10.17 -4.23
N GLY A 205 14.43 10.38 -3.27
CA GLY A 205 13.98 11.71 -2.87
C GLY A 205 15.08 12.48 -2.13
N SER A 206 14.98 13.80 -2.12
CA SER A 206 15.89 14.63 -1.33
C SER A 206 15.45 14.63 0.13
N LYS A 207 16.27 14.09 1.04
CA LYS A 207 16.11 14.34 2.48
C LYS A 207 16.56 15.77 2.77
N ASP A 208 15.64 16.63 3.18
CA ASP A 208 16.04 17.90 3.77
C ASP A 208 16.72 17.63 5.12
N LYS A 209 18.02 17.90 5.20
CA LYS A 209 18.82 17.69 6.42
C LYS A 209 18.45 18.68 7.54
N THR A 210 17.75 19.76 7.23
CA THR A 210 17.33 20.76 8.23
C THR A 210 16.19 20.28 9.13
N PHE A 211 15.58 19.12 8.80
CA PHE A 211 14.36 18.60 9.42
C PHE A 211 14.54 17.87 10.76
N ARG A 212 15.67 18.07 11.46
CA ARG A 212 15.90 17.48 12.80
C ARG A 212 15.33 18.31 13.96
N ASP A 213 14.69 19.44 13.70
CA ASP A 213 13.94 20.20 14.70
C ASP A 213 12.50 19.72 14.78
N LYS A 214 12.17 19.03 15.88
CA LYS A 214 10.88 18.37 16.15
C LYS A 214 9.67 19.31 16.33
N ASP A 215 9.86 20.63 16.22
CA ASP A 215 8.88 21.61 16.70
C ASP A 215 8.13 22.40 15.61
N ARG A 216 8.21 22.02 14.33
CA ARG A 216 7.39 22.64 13.27
C ARG A 216 6.63 21.62 12.45
N ASN A 217 5.31 21.82 12.38
CA ASN A 217 4.32 21.10 11.56
C ASN A 217 4.54 21.22 10.03
N GLU A 218 5.78 21.39 9.56
CA GLU A 218 6.08 21.47 8.14
C GLU A 218 6.20 20.07 7.53
N LYS A 219 5.92 19.91 6.23
CA LYS A 219 5.87 18.61 5.57
C LYS A 219 7.30 18.10 5.30
N PRO A 220 7.69 16.91 5.80
CA PRO A 220 9.08 16.43 5.77
C PRO A 220 9.56 15.91 4.41
N PHE A 221 8.65 15.68 3.46
CA PHE A 221 8.99 15.17 2.14
C PHE A 221 8.65 16.19 1.09
N ILE A 222 9.59 16.34 0.16
CA ILE A 222 9.58 17.46 -0.75
C ILE A 222 9.43 16.99 -2.20
N ASN A 223 9.73 15.74 -2.49
CA ASN A 223 9.59 15.21 -3.84
C ASN A 223 8.35 14.34 -3.96
N LYS A 224 7.65 14.50 -5.08
CA LYS A 224 6.33 13.91 -5.29
C LYS A 224 6.29 13.09 -6.56
N ILE A 225 5.60 11.94 -6.54
CA ILE A 225 5.24 11.16 -7.72
C ILE A 225 3.71 11.03 -7.73
N SER A 226 3.02 11.67 -8.67
CA SER A 226 1.55 11.62 -8.68
C SER A 226 1.06 10.20 -9.00
N HIS A 227 1.66 9.54 -9.99
CA HIS A 227 1.28 8.17 -10.35
C HIS A 227 2.51 7.28 -10.56
N LEU A 228 2.66 6.23 -9.74
CA LEU A 228 3.67 5.19 -9.92
C LEU A 228 2.99 3.86 -10.22
N ASN A 229 3.15 3.37 -11.45
CA ASN A 229 2.58 2.12 -11.93
C ASN A 229 3.68 1.09 -12.18
N ILE A 230 3.59 -0.07 -11.54
CA ILE A 230 4.51 -1.20 -11.74
C ILE A 230 3.70 -2.41 -12.23
N HIS A 231 3.91 -2.79 -13.49
CA HIS A 231 3.36 -3.98 -14.09
C HIS A 231 4.41 -5.09 -14.02
N CYS A 232 4.23 -5.99 -13.06
CA CYS A 232 5.09 -7.14 -12.88
C CYS A 232 4.81 -8.16 -13.97
N SER A 233 5.87 -8.67 -14.57
CA SER A 233 5.85 -9.78 -15.52
C SER A 233 7.04 -10.70 -15.24
N GLU A 234 7.08 -11.87 -15.89
CA GLU A 234 8.24 -12.76 -15.78
C GLU A 234 9.54 -12.14 -16.29
N GLN A 235 9.42 -11.09 -17.12
CA GLN A 235 10.54 -10.29 -17.64
C GLN A 235 10.96 -9.16 -16.69
N LEU A 236 10.15 -8.81 -15.69
CA LEU A 236 10.53 -7.82 -14.69
C LEU A 236 11.43 -8.50 -13.65
N PHE A 237 12.71 -8.15 -13.62
CA PHE A 237 13.65 -8.68 -12.64
C PHE A 237 14.68 -7.65 -12.19
N GLY A 238 15.32 -7.94 -11.05
CA GLY A 238 16.26 -7.03 -10.42
C GLY A 238 15.64 -6.25 -9.27
N ASN A 239 16.24 -5.11 -8.92
CA ASN A 239 15.82 -4.32 -7.77
C ASN A 239 15.09 -3.04 -8.19
N ILE A 240 13.98 -2.73 -7.53
CA ILE A 240 13.27 -1.45 -7.67
C ILE A 240 13.12 -0.86 -6.27
N TYR A 241 13.81 0.25 -6.01
CA TYR A 241 13.83 0.93 -4.72
C TYR A 241 13.21 2.32 -4.88
N CYS A 242 12.23 2.66 -4.04
CA CYS A 242 11.68 4.00 -3.95
C CYS A 242 11.76 4.49 -2.51
N GLN A 243 12.46 5.61 -2.29
CA GLN A 243 12.76 6.11 -0.96
C GLN A 243 12.54 7.62 -0.85
N ASP A 244 11.94 8.05 0.27
CA ASP A 244 11.76 9.45 0.65
C ASP A 244 10.90 10.28 -0.35
N TYR A 245 9.77 9.72 -0.76
CA TYR A 245 8.82 10.35 -1.69
C TYR A 245 7.41 10.49 -1.08
N ILE A 246 6.68 11.50 -1.56
CA ILE A 246 5.21 11.54 -1.51
C ILE A 246 4.68 10.88 -2.78
N ILE A 247 3.79 9.91 -2.68
CA ILE A 247 3.18 9.23 -3.82
C ILE A 247 1.65 9.39 -3.75
N ASP A 248 1.02 10.05 -4.72
CA ASP A 248 -0.46 10.16 -4.68
C ASP A 248 -1.10 8.81 -5.01
N SER A 249 -0.55 8.07 -5.97
CA SER A 249 -1.12 6.79 -6.40
C SER A 249 -0.04 5.79 -6.81
N LEU A 250 0.09 4.72 -6.02
CA LEU A 250 0.88 3.55 -6.34
C LEU A 250 -0.01 2.43 -6.86
N LYS A 251 0.29 1.87 -8.03
CA LYS A 251 -0.38 0.68 -8.57
C LYS A 251 0.63 -0.41 -8.87
N ILE A 252 0.40 -1.61 -8.34
CA ILE A 252 1.19 -2.82 -8.61
C ILE A 252 0.26 -3.91 -9.13
N SER A 253 0.62 -4.53 -10.26
CA SER A 253 -0.20 -5.55 -10.94
C SER A 253 0.65 -6.62 -11.61
N GLY A 254 0.05 -7.74 -12.05
CA GLY A 254 0.72 -8.77 -12.84
C GLY A 254 1.40 -9.86 -11.99
N ILE A 255 2.50 -10.45 -12.46
CA ILE A 255 3.19 -11.56 -11.77
C ILE A 255 4.59 -11.13 -11.37
N ASN A 256 4.83 -10.96 -10.08
CA ASN A 256 6.18 -10.69 -9.56
C ASN A 256 6.88 -12.00 -9.20
N SER A 257 7.64 -12.55 -10.13
CA SER A 257 8.38 -13.81 -9.93
C SER A 257 9.84 -13.63 -9.57
N ARG A 258 10.44 -12.48 -9.87
CA ARG A 258 11.91 -12.27 -9.78
C ARG A 258 12.35 -10.88 -9.34
N SER A 259 11.43 -9.94 -9.13
CA SER A 259 11.79 -8.58 -8.72
C SER A 259 11.77 -8.41 -7.21
N ASN A 260 12.71 -7.61 -6.73
CA ASN A 260 12.76 -7.11 -5.36
C ASN A 260 12.30 -5.65 -5.36
N ILE A 261 11.05 -5.42 -4.95
CA ILE A 261 10.42 -4.09 -4.96
C ILE A 261 10.36 -3.58 -3.51
N VAL A 262 10.97 -2.43 -3.24
CA VAL A 262 11.08 -1.88 -1.89
C VAL A 262 10.67 -0.41 -1.89
N PHE A 263 9.69 -0.09 -1.05
CA PHE A 263 9.25 1.26 -0.74
C PHE A 263 9.69 1.60 0.67
N SER A 264 10.42 2.70 0.87
CA SER A 264 10.94 3.09 2.18
C SER A 264 10.70 4.56 2.47
N ASN A 265 10.12 4.84 3.64
CA ASN A 265 9.87 6.19 4.12
C ASN A 265 9.02 6.99 3.12
N ILE A 266 7.82 6.46 2.83
CA ILE A 266 6.91 7.00 1.81
C ILE A 266 5.66 7.56 2.46
N GLN A 267 5.28 8.78 2.08
CA GLN A 267 3.93 9.29 2.30
C GLN A 267 3.05 8.93 1.12
N ILE A 268 1.86 8.38 1.36
CA ILE A 268 1.04 7.85 0.27
C ILE A 268 -0.46 8.11 0.45
N GLU A 269 -1.10 8.56 -0.62
CA GLU A 269 -2.56 8.71 -0.63
C GLU A 269 -3.20 7.37 -1.05
N LYS A 270 -2.87 6.81 -2.21
CA LYS A 270 -3.56 5.63 -2.75
C LYS A 270 -2.62 4.48 -3.07
N ILE A 271 -2.92 3.29 -2.55
CA ILE A 271 -2.22 2.02 -2.88
C ILE A 271 -3.20 1.07 -3.56
N TYR A 272 -2.84 0.59 -4.75
CA TYR A 272 -3.62 -0.35 -5.54
C TYR A 272 -2.81 -1.60 -5.86
N PHE A 273 -3.31 -2.74 -5.42
CA PHE A 273 -2.90 -4.06 -5.90
C PHE A 273 -4.06 -4.64 -6.71
N SER A 274 -3.84 -4.88 -8.00
CA SER A 274 -4.86 -5.41 -8.91
C SER A 274 -4.31 -6.55 -9.73
N ASP A 275 -4.94 -7.72 -9.64
CA ASP A 275 -4.53 -8.91 -10.38
C ASP A 275 -3.03 -9.23 -10.19
N LEU A 276 -2.52 -9.02 -8.98
CA LEU A 276 -1.12 -9.26 -8.61
C LEU A 276 -0.94 -10.69 -8.07
N THR A 277 0.03 -11.43 -8.57
CA THR A 277 0.57 -12.64 -7.91
C THR A 277 2.01 -12.39 -7.52
N ASN A 278 2.27 -12.22 -6.23
CA ASN A 278 3.62 -12.00 -5.71
C ASN A 278 4.26 -13.32 -5.27
N LEU A 279 5.26 -13.76 -6.03
CA LEU A 279 6.10 -14.92 -5.73
C LEU A 279 7.52 -14.53 -5.27
N ALA A 280 7.87 -13.24 -5.37
CA ALA A 280 9.15 -12.67 -4.98
C ALA A 280 8.99 -11.66 -3.83
N ASN A 281 9.89 -10.68 -3.73
CA ASN A 281 9.96 -9.75 -2.61
C ASN A 281 9.25 -8.42 -2.93
N ILE A 282 8.32 -8.04 -2.06
CA ILE A 282 7.72 -6.70 -2.04
C ILE A 282 7.77 -6.22 -0.59
N GLN A 283 8.41 -5.08 -0.35
CA GLN A 283 8.58 -4.53 1.00
C GLN A 283 8.07 -3.09 1.06
N PHE A 284 7.34 -2.81 2.14
CA PHE A 284 6.85 -1.49 2.52
C PHE A 284 7.43 -1.17 3.89
N LEU A 285 8.33 -0.20 3.95
CA LEU A 285 9.07 0.19 5.14
C LEU A 285 8.70 1.64 5.48
N SER A 286 8.10 1.89 6.64
CA SER A 286 7.69 3.23 7.10
C SER A 286 6.76 3.93 6.11
N ILE A 287 5.58 3.35 5.88
CA ILE A 287 4.53 3.95 5.05
C ILE A 287 3.58 4.75 5.92
N VAL A 288 3.42 6.03 5.59
CA VAL A 288 2.54 6.97 6.29
C VAL A 288 1.43 7.42 5.34
N PRO A 289 0.16 7.06 5.59
CA PRO A 289 -0.93 7.55 4.76
C PRO A 289 -1.10 9.07 4.85
N GLU A 290 -1.42 9.74 3.73
CA GLU A 290 -1.71 11.18 3.67
C GLU A 290 -3.06 11.44 2.98
N GLY A 291 -3.79 12.48 3.43
CA GLY A 291 -5.02 12.93 2.78
C GLY A 291 -6.16 11.90 2.78
N ASP A 292 -6.84 11.77 1.64
CA ASP A 292 -7.95 10.83 1.41
C ASP A 292 -7.45 9.41 1.12
N SER A 293 -6.70 8.89 2.10
CA SER A 293 -5.86 7.74 1.88
C SER A 293 -6.64 6.43 1.74
N THR A 294 -6.28 5.64 0.72
CA THR A 294 -6.95 4.38 0.40
C THR A 294 -5.99 3.23 0.10
N LEU A 295 -6.31 2.04 0.60
CA LEU A 295 -5.65 0.79 0.24
C LEU A 295 -6.64 -0.15 -0.44
N THR A 296 -6.38 -0.52 -1.69
CA THR A 296 -7.23 -1.42 -2.47
C THR A 296 -6.44 -2.65 -2.91
N ILE A 297 -6.88 -3.84 -2.53
CA ILE A 297 -6.31 -5.13 -2.92
C ILE A 297 -7.43 -5.95 -3.59
N LYS A 298 -7.34 -6.13 -4.91
CA LYS A 298 -8.35 -6.82 -5.71
C LYS A 298 -7.72 -7.97 -6.49
N LYS A 299 -8.34 -9.16 -6.41
CA LYS A 299 -7.92 -10.36 -7.15
C LYS A 299 -6.42 -10.64 -7.05
N SER A 300 -5.82 -10.38 -5.88
CA SER A 300 -4.38 -10.38 -5.72
C SER A 300 -3.93 -11.37 -4.64
N ASN A 301 -2.81 -12.05 -4.87
CA ASN A 301 -2.08 -12.80 -3.86
C ASN A 301 -0.80 -12.03 -3.50
N LEU A 302 -0.73 -11.49 -2.29
CA LEU A 302 0.42 -10.71 -1.83
C LEU A 302 1.62 -11.58 -1.44
N GLY A 303 1.46 -12.91 -1.36
CA GLY A 303 2.52 -13.83 -0.98
C GLY A 303 3.18 -13.39 0.33
N LYS A 304 4.51 -13.34 0.34
CA LYS A 304 5.32 -12.91 1.49
C LYS A 304 5.65 -11.41 1.48
N ALA A 305 4.73 -10.57 0.99
CA ALA A 305 4.92 -9.12 1.07
C ALA A 305 5.16 -8.68 2.53
N GLN A 306 6.14 -7.81 2.74
CA GLN A 306 6.54 -7.34 4.06
C GLN A 306 6.07 -5.91 4.29
N PHE A 307 5.49 -5.67 5.46
CA PHE A 307 5.09 -4.36 5.96
C PHE A 307 5.85 -4.10 7.26
N SER A 308 6.60 -3.01 7.36
CA SER A 308 7.39 -2.68 8.55
C SER A 308 7.18 -1.22 8.92
N GLY A 309 6.72 -0.91 10.13
CA GLY A 309 6.51 0.48 10.55
C GLY A 309 5.42 1.23 9.77
N CYS A 310 4.41 0.53 9.27
CA CYS A 310 3.35 1.13 8.45
C CYS A 310 2.15 1.55 9.32
N GLU A 311 1.64 2.75 9.12
CA GLU A 311 0.52 3.35 9.88
C GLU A 311 -0.83 3.14 9.16
N PHE A 312 -1.21 1.90 8.88
CA PHE A 312 -2.44 1.59 8.15
C PHE A 312 -3.73 1.88 8.93
N ASP A 313 -3.66 2.16 10.23
CA ASP A 313 -4.77 2.62 11.05
C ASP A 313 -5.26 4.02 10.66
N LYS A 314 -4.38 4.86 10.07
CA LYS A 314 -4.69 6.20 9.56
C LYS A 314 -5.34 6.20 8.17
N LEU A 315 -5.49 5.04 7.52
CA LEU A 315 -6.18 4.94 6.23
C LEU A 315 -7.66 5.30 6.38
N GLN A 316 -8.20 6.10 5.45
CA GLN A 316 -9.62 6.43 5.45
C GLN A 316 -10.48 5.29 4.89
N LYS A 317 -9.95 4.54 3.91
CA LYS A 317 -10.66 3.44 3.27
C LYS A 317 -9.75 2.27 2.92
N VAL A 318 -10.17 1.06 3.29
CA VAL A 318 -9.47 -0.17 2.90
C VAL A 318 -10.45 -1.07 2.15
N SER A 319 -10.08 -1.56 0.98
CA SER A 319 -10.90 -2.51 0.22
C SER A 319 -10.09 -3.72 -0.19
N ILE A 320 -10.40 -4.87 0.41
CA ILE A 320 -9.76 -6.15 0.08
C ILE A 320 -10.84 -7.08 -0.45
N GLN A 321 -10.71 -7.54 -1.69
CA GLN A 321 -11.71 -8.36 -2.40
C GLN A 321 -11.05 -9.46 -3.23
N GLY A 322 -11.49 -10.70 -3.04
CA GLY A 322 -11.01 -11.85 -3.80
C GLY A 322 -9.49 -12.02 -3.73
N SER A 323 -8.88 -11.71 -2.60
CA SER A 323 -7.42 -11.58 -2.45
C SER A 323 -6.90 -12.44 -1.30
N ILE A 324 -5.62 -12.82 -1.38
CA ILE A 324 -4.90 -13.63 -0.40
C ILE A 324 -3.84 -12.76 0.29
N VAL A 325 -3.99 -12.57 1.59
CA VAL A 325 -3.11 -11.80 2.49
C VAL A 325 -2.63 -12.65 3.69
N GLN A 326 -2.80 -13.96 3.63
CA GLN A 326 -2.49 -14.89 4.73
C GLN A 326 -0.99 -15.03 5.02
N ASP A 327 -0.12 -14.80 4.03
CA ASP A 327 1.32 -15.08 4.12
C ASP A 327 2.18 -13.82 4.24
N ILE A 328 1.55 -12.66 4.40
CA ILE A 328 2.27 -11.40 4.58
C ILE A 328 3.08 -11.42 5.88
N ILE A 329 4.13 -10.61 5.91
CA ILE A 329 4.98 -10.38 7.08
C ILE A 329 4.73 -8.94 7.55
N SER A 330 4.54 -8.74 8.84
CA SER A 330 4.20 -7.45 9.44
C SER A 330 5.00 -7.24 10.73
N VAL A 331 5.82 -6.21 10.77
CA VAL A 331 6.60 -5.83 11.95
C VAL A 331 6.27 -4.39 12.30
N ASP A 332 5.82 -4.12 13.52
CA ASP A 332 5.48 -2.76 13.94
C ASP A 332 4.48 -2.07 12.98
N THR A 333 3.49 -2.83 12.49
CA THR A 333 2.43 -2.31 11.61
C THR A 333 1.18 -2.03 12.44
N ASP A 334 0.70 -0.78 12.37
CA ASP A 334 -0.59 -0.40 12.89
C ASP A 334 -1.68 -0.70 11.87
N TRP A 335 -2.49 -1.71 12.15
CA TRP A 335 -3.52 -2.18 11.23
C TRP A 335 -4.83 -1.41 11.38
N PHE A 336 -5.49 -1.18 10.24
CA PHE A 336 -6.83 -0.60 10.16
C PHE A 336 -7.88 -1.35 10.99
N THR A 337 -8.96 -0.64 11.33
CA THR A 337 -10.10 -1.21 12.04
C THR A 337 -11.23 -1.64 11.10
N LEU A 338 -12.20 -2.38 11.64
CA LEU A 338 -13.35 -2.89 10.89
C LEU A 338 -14.16 -1.81 10.15
N ASN A 339 -14.24 -0.60 10.71
CA ASN A 339 -15.07 0.48 10.17
C ASN A 339 -14.52 1.01 8.83
N VAL A 340 -13.20 0.95 8.67
CA VAL A 340 -12.48 1.39 7.48
C VAL A 340 -12.43 0.29 6.41
N LEU A 341 -12.50 -0.98 6.82
CA LEU A 341 -12.49 -2.12 5.90
C LEU A 341 -13.85 -2.26 5.19
N ASN A 342 -13.87 -2.05 3.88
CA ASN A 342 -15.02 -2.18 2.99
C ASN A 342 -16.24 -1.41 3.56
N PRO A 343 -16.17 -0.07 3.68
CA PRO A 343 -17.15 0.73 4.42
C PRO A 343 -18.52 0.78 3.72
N ASP A 344 -18.53 0.75 2.38
CA ASP A 344 -19.74 0.88 1.57
C ASP A 344 -20.60 -0.40 1.52
N LEU A 345 -20.07 -1.49 2.08
CA LEU A 345 -20.51 -2.85 1.86
C LEU A 345 -21.21 -3.40 3.12
N LYS A 346 -22.54 -3.58 3.06
CA LYS A 346 -23.44 -3.95 4.18
C LYS A 346 -24.21 -5.28 3.99
N THR A 347 -23.96 -6.00 2.91
CA THR A 347 -24.64 -7.26 2.60
C THR A 347 -24.05 -8.44 3.39
N LYS A 348 -24.73 -9.58 3.39
CA LYS A 348 -24.21 -10.83 3.97
C LYS A 348 -22.85 -11.21 3.38
N ASN A 349 -22.69 -11.09 2.06
CA ASN A 349 -21.43 -11.41 1.37
C ASN A 349 -20.30 -10.49 1.82
N ASP A 350 -20.62 -9.24 2.16
CA ASP A 350 -19.66 -8.26 2.63
C ASP A 350 -19.13 -8.62 4.01
N PHE A 351 -20.00 -9.00 4.95
CA PHE A 351 -19.58 -9.49 6.26
C PHE A 351 -18.77 -10.78 6.15
N ARG A 352 -19.14 -11.68 5.23
CA ARG A 352 -18.35 -12.88 4.93
C ARG A 352 -16.95 -12.53 4.42
N ASN A 353 -16.83 -11.54 3.53
CA ASN A 353 -15.55 -11.07 3.02
C ASN A 353 -14.71 -10.40 4.12
N LYS A 354 -15.30 -9.53 4.96
CA LYS A 354 -14.60 -8.94 6.12
C LYS A 354 -14.09 -10.02 7.08
N ARG A 355 -14.92 -11.00 7.41
CA ARG A 355 -14.53 -12.16 8.23
C ARG A 355 -13.32 -12.88 7.64
N GLU A 356 -13.37 -13.15 6.33
CA GLU A 356 -12.30 -13.85 5.61
C GLU A 356 -10.98 -13.08 5.62
N VAL A 357 -11.02 -11.75 5.41
CA VAL A 357 -9.83 -10.89 5.52
C VAL A 357 -9.20 -10.97 6.91
N PHE A 358 -9.99 -10.80 7.97
CA PHE A 358 -9.45 -10.89 9.35
C PHE A 358 -8.97 -12.30 9.71
N ARG A 359 -9.61 -13.34 9.17
CA ARG A 359 -9.13 -14.72 9.33
C ARG A 359 -7.74 -14.88 8.74
N GLN A 360 -7.49 -14.34 7.55
CA GLN A 360 -6.18 -14.39 6.90
C GLN A 360 -5.13 -13.56 7.66
N LEU A 361 -5.46 -12.34 8.09
CA LEU A 361 -4.56 -11.50 8.91
C LEU A 361 -4.23 -12.16 10.26
N LYS A 362 -5.21 -12.80 10.91
CA LYS A 362 -4.98 -13.60 12.13
C LYS A 362 -3.96 -14.72 11.88
N LEU A 363 -4.13 -15.48 10.80
CA LEU A 363 -3.20 -16.57 10.46
C LEU A 363 -1.80 -16.05 10.16
N SER A 364 -1.68 -14.90 9.48
CA SER A 364 -0.39 -14.22 9.27
C SER A 364 0.27 -13.83 10.61
N ALA A 365 -0.49 -13.20 11.53
CA ALA A 365 0.04 -12.80 12.84
C ALA A 365 0.44 -14.01 13.70
N GLU A 366 -0.33 -15.11 13.67
CA GLU A 366 0.02 -16.35 14.37
C GLU A 366 1.32 -16.96 13.84
N LYS A 367 1.54 -16.97 12.52
CA LYS A 367 2.80 -17.44 11.90
C LYS A 367 4.01 -16.63 12.36
N GLN A 368 3.82 -15.35 12.66
CA GLN A 368 4.86 -14.44 13.13
C GLN A 368 4.99 -14.41 14.66
N SER A 369 4.25 -15.26 15.37
CA SER A 369 4.16 -15.28 16.84
C SER A 369 3.67 -13.96 17.47
N ASP A 370 3.03 -13.07 16.69
CA ASP A 370 2.37 -11.87 17.20
C ASP A 370 0.99 -12.21 17.76
N ARG A 371 1.02 -12.72 19.00
CA ARG A 371 -0.17 -13.16 19.69
C ARG A 371 -1.16 -12.03 19.99
N ILE A 372 -0.66 -10.82 20.22
CA ILE A 372 -1.50 -9.67 20.57
C ILE A 372 -2.34 -9.28 19.36
N ARG A 373 -1.71 -9.10 18.19
CA ARG A 373 -2.42 -8.79 16.94
C ARG A 373 -3.32 -9.94 16.50
N ALA A 374 -2.86 -11.20 16.61
CA ALA A 374 -3.69 -12.36 16.31
C ALA A 374 -5.01 -12.38 17.11
N LEU A 375 -4.96 -12.03 18.40
CA LEU A 375 -6.16 -11.92 19.24
C LEU A 375 -7.06 -10.77 18.79
N GLN A 376 -6.50 -9.61 18.41
CA GLN A 376 -7.28 -8.47 17.90
C GLN A 376 -8.02 -8.84 16.61
N PHE A 377 -7.32 -9.44 15.64
CA PHE A 377 -7.93 -9.90 14.39
C PHE A 377 -8.99 -10.97 14.62
N LYS A 378 -8.76 -11.90 15.57
CA LYS A 378 -9.76 -12.88 15.99
C LYS A 378 -11.05 -12.22 16.48
N ALA A 379 -10.98 -11.15 17.28
CA ALA A 379 -12.19 -10.45 17.72
C ALA A 379 -12.91 -9.75 16.56
N GLN A 380 -12.18 -9.17 15.62
CA GLN A 380 -12.76 -8.53 14.42
C GLN A 380 -13.40 -9.58 13.48
N GLU A 381 -12.80 -10.76 13.35
CA GLU A 381 -13.35 -11.93 12.65
C GLU A 381 -14.68 -12.35 13.27
N TYR A 382 -14.75 -12.53 14.59
CA TYR A 382 -15.98 -12.91 15.29
C TYR A 382 -17.08 -11.85 15.20
N TYR A 383 -16.73 -10.58 15.30
CA TYR A 383 -17.70 -9.50 15.12
C TYR A 383 -18.28 -9.51 13.70
N SER A 384 -17.45 -9.72 12.69
CA SER A 384 -17.90 -9.82 11.30
C SER A 384 -18.81 -11.04 11.10
N PHE A 385 -18.49 -12.16 11.75
CA PHE A 385 -19.32 -13.36 11.73
C PHE A 385 -20.67 -13.17 12.42
N GLU A 386 -20.71 -12.47 13.56
CA GLU A 386 -21.93 -12.10 14.25
C GLU A 386 -22.87 -11.34 13.29
N LYS A 387 -22.34 -10.32 12.60
CA LYS A 387 -23.12 -9.54 11.63
C LYS A 387 -23.60 -10.38 10.45
N GLU A 388 -22.77 -11.27 9.91
CA GLU A 388 -23.16 -12.22 8.84
C GLU A 388 -24.36 -13.09 9.26
N LEU A 389 -24.36 -13.58 10.50
CA LEU A 389 -25.42 -14.43 11.04
C LEU A 389 -26.71 -13.66 11.33
N PHE A 390 -26.61 -12.40 11.78
CA PHE A 390 -27.79 -11.55 11.96
C PHE A 390 -28.41 -11.11 10.64
N SER A 391 -27.58 -10.91 9.61
CA SER A 391 -28.06 -10.63 8.24
C SER A 391 -28.62 -11.87 7.53
N SER A 392 -28.59 -13.05 8.14
CA SER A 392 -29.11 -14.29 7.55
C SER A 392 -30.13 -14.99 8.44
N LYS A 393 -30.97 -15.85 7.85
CA LYS A 393 -31.86 -16.77 8.58
C LYS A 393 -31.06 -17.93 9.19
N SER A 394 -29.99 -17.63 9.94
CA SER A 394 -29.12 -18.64 10.52
C SER A 394 -29.76 -19.33 11.73
N ARG A 395 -29.27 -20.54 12.03
CA ARG A 395 -29.70 -21.41 13.13
C ARG A 395 -29.52 -20.70 14.47
N TRP A 396 -30.49 -20.87 15.36
CA TRP A 396 -30.51 -20.22 16.67
C TRP A 396 -29.34 -20.67 17.57
N ASN A 397 -28.88 -21.92 17.41
CA ASN A 397 -27.75 -22.47 18.16
C ASN A 397 -26.46 -21.67 17.95
N ASP A 398 -26.15 -21.28 16.70
CA ASP A 398 -24.94 -20.50 16.40
C ASP A 398 -25.00 -19.11 17.03
N LYS A 399 -26.21 -18.52 17.08
CA LYS A 399 -26.44 -17.22 17.73
C LYS A 399 -26.22 -17.31 19.24
N ILE A 400 -26.67 -18.39 19.89
CA ILE A 400 -26.42 -18.61 21.32
C ILE A 400 -24.93 -18.78 21.60
N ILE A 401 -24.24 -19.62 20.82
CA ILE A 401 -22.81 -19.85 21.01
C ILE A 401 -22.03 -18.53 20.89
N LEU A 402 -22.37 -17.70 19.89
CA LEU A 402 -21.74 -16.39 19.75
C LEU A 402 -22.10 -15.44 20.89
N TRP A 403 -23.35 -15.40 21.31
CA TRP A 403 -23.79 -14.59 22.44
C TRP A 403 -23.05 -14.97 23.72
N LEU A 404 -22.92 -16.27 24.00
CA LEU A 404 -22.15 -16.80 25.12
C LEU A 404 -20.67 -16.40 25.01
N SER A 405 -20.08 -16.48 23.82
CA SER A 405 -18.67 -16.05 23.60
C SER A 405 -18.46 -14.54 23.76
N LYS A 406 -19.51 -13.73 23.64
CA LYS A 406 -19.46 -12.27 23.82
C LYS A 406 -19.29 -11.87 25.28
N THR A 407 -19.70 -12.72 26.21
CA THR A 407 -19.64 -12.46 27.66
C THR A 407 -18.23 -12.14 28.16
N ASN A 408 -17.19 -12.65 27.50
CA ASN A 408 -15.79 -12.32 27.77
C ASN A 408 -15.06 -11.63 26.59
N SER A 409 -15.81 -10.98 25.70
CA SER A 409 -15.26 -10.37 24.48
C SER A 409 -14.42 -11.36 23.66
N HIS A 410 -14.94 -12.57 23.44
CA HIS A 410 -14.27 -13.65 22.70
C HIS A 410 -12.93 -14.08 23.32
N GLY A 411 -12.88 -14.14 24.65
CA GLY A 411 -11.69 -14.54 25.42
C GLY A 411 -10.69 -13.42 25.69
N GLN A 412 -11.07 -12.15 25.48
CA GLN A 412 -10.16 -11.02 25.65
C GLN A 412 -10.28 -10.31 27.00
N ASN A 413 -11.46 -10.34 27.64
CA ASN A 413 -11.75 -9.56 28.85
C ASN A 413 -12.28 -10.46 29.97
N TRP A 414 -11.51 -10.58 31.05
CA TRP A 414 -11.87 -11.37 32.25
C TRP A 414 -12.80 -10.61 33.21
N ALA A 415 -12.78 -9.27 33.19
CA ALA A 415 -13.57 -8.46 34.10
C ALA A 415 -15.07 -8.57 33.78
N LYS A 416 -15.44 -8.56 32.49
CA LYS A 416 -16.83 -8.73 32.05
C LYS A 416 -17.51 -10.00 32.61
N PRO A 417 -16.97 -11.21 32.41
CA PRO A 417 -17.58 -12.41 32.96
C PRO A 417 -17.55 -12.44 34.51
N SER A 418 -16.57 -11.78 35.14
CA SER A 418 -16.52 -11.63 36.60
C SER A 418 -17.67 -10.76 37.14
N VAL A 419 -17.97 -9.65 36.48
CA VAL A 419 -19.11 -8.79 36.83
C VAL A 419 -20.42 -9.53 36.63
N TRP A 420 -20.58 -10.26 35.51
CA TRP A 420 -21.75 -11.09 35.28
C TRP A 420 -21.91 -12.19 36.33
N LEU A 421 -20.82 -12.84 36.74
CA LEU A 421 -20.81 -13.85 37.79
C LEU A 421 -21.31 -13.29 39.13
N ILE A 422 -20.84 -12.11 39.52
CA ILE A 422 -21.27 -11.42 40.74
C ILE A 422 -22.76 -11.06 40.65
N ALA A 423 -23.19 -10.44 39.54
CA ALA A 423 -24.58 -10.05 39.33
C ALA A 423 -25.53 -11.26 39.37
N LEU A 424 -25.16 -12.36 38.71
CA LEU A 424 -25.94 -13.60 38.72
C LEU A 424 -25.93 -14.25 40.10
N THR A 425 -24.83 -14.20 40.85
CA THR A 425 -24.80 -14.70 42.23
C THR A 425 -25.75 -13.93 43.13
N ILE A 426 -25.82 -12.61 43.00
CA ILE A 426 -26.79 -11.79 43.73
C ILE A 426 -28.22 -12.16 43.33
N PHE A 427 -28.49 -12.32 42.03
CA PHE A 427 -29.81 -12.69 41.52
C PHE A 427 -30.26 -14.07 42.02
N PHE A 428 -29.45 -15.11 41.84
CA PHE A 428 -29.76 -16.47 42.29
C PHE A 428 -29.79 -16.58 43.81
N GLY A 429 -28.87 -15.91 44.51
CA GLY A 429 -28.89 -15.86 45.97
C GLY A 429 -30.16 -15.23 46.52
N THR A 430 -30.63 -14.15 45.88
CA THR A 430 -31.91 -13.53 46.22
C THR A 430 -33.06 -14.51 45.98
N MET A 431 -33.12 -15.16 44.80
CA MET A 431 -34.16 -16.16 44.50
C MET A 431 -34.17 -17.33 45.50
N LEU A 432 -32.99 -17.82 45.90
CA LEU A 432 -32.88 -18.90 46.90
C LEU A 432 -33.39 -18.44 48.27
N ILE A 433 -33.08 -17.20 48.70
CA ILE A 433 -33.61 -16.62 49.95
C ILE A 433 -35.14 -16.50 49.89
N LEU A 434 -35.70 -16.04 48.77
CA LEU A 434 -37.15 -15.92 48.59
C LEU A 434 -37.86 -17.27 48.67
N ILE A 435 -37.27 -18.31 48.08
CA ILE A 435 -37.83 -19.68 48.11
C ILE A 435 -37.69 -20.32 49.49
N TYR A 436 -36.61 -20.01 50.20
CA TYR A 436 -36.32 -20.57 51.50
C TYR A 436 -37.13 -19.91 52.63
N SER A 437 -37.35 -18.59 52.57
CA SER A 437 -37.90 -17.85 53.71
C SER A 437 -39.34 -18.27 54.01
N PRO A 438 -39.63 -18.78 55.22
CA PRO A 438 -40.99 -19.15 55.62
C PRO A 438 -41.87 -17.91 55.88
N LEU A 439 -41.26 -16.72 55.99
CA LEU A 439 -41.94 -15.45 56.25
C LEU A 439 -42.45 -14.79 54.97
N LEU A 440 -42.03 -15.27 53.80
CA LEU A 440 -42.41 -14.73 52.51
C LEU A 440 -43.42 -15.67 51.85
N GLU A 441 -44.68 -15.23 51.77
CA GLU A 441 -45.68 -15.93 50.97
C GLU A 441 -45.41 -15.63 49.47
N PHE A 442 -45.46 -16.66 48.62
CA PHE A 442 -45.36 -16.51 47.17
C PHE A 442 -46.65 -15.90 46.59
N SER A 443 -46.89 -14.63 46.87
CA SER A 443 -47.92 -13.82 46.22
C SER A 443 -47.31 -12.54 45.66
N LEU A 444 -47.67 -12.18 44.42
CA LEU A 444 -47.27 -10.93 43.79
C LEU A 444 -48.07 -9.78 44.44
N SER A 445 -47.58 -9.29 45.57
CA SER A 445 -48.11 -8.09 46.23
C SER A 445 -47.19 -6.90 45.99
N PHE A 446 -47.75 -5.80 45.48
CA PHE A 446 -47.05 -4.53 45.33
C PHE A 446 -47.29 -3.57 46.51
N LYS A 447 -47.76 -4.09 47.65
CA LYS A 447 -47.89 -3.28 48.86
C LYS A 447 -46.50 -2.93 49.40
N VAL A 448 -46.32 -1.68 49.80
CA VAL A 448 -45.03 -1.15 50.30
C VAL A 448 -44.48 -1.98 51.47
N ASN A 449 -45.36 -2.43 52.38
CA ASN A 449 -44.97 -3.26 53.52
C ASN A 449 -44.40 -4.62 53.12
N ASP A 450 -44.94 -5.25 52.07
CA ASP A 450 -44.48 -6.56 51.60
C ASP A 450 -43.13 -6.43 50.88
N ILE A 451 -42.95 -5.34 50.12
CA ILE A 451 -41.66 -4.98 49.50
C ILE A 451 -40.60 -4.73 50.60
N GLN A 452 -40.93 -3.94 51.62
CA GLN A 452 -40.03 -3.65 52.72
C GLN A 452 -39.63 -4.91 53.49
N THR A 453 -40.60 -5.79 53.77
CA THR A 453 -40.36 -7.09 54.43
C THR A 453 -39.43 -7.95 53.58
N THR A 454 -39.67 -8.05 52.27
CA THR A 454 -38.81 -8.78 51.32
C THR A 454 -37.38 -8.24 51.32
N PHE A 455 -37.19 -6.93 51.23
CA PHE A 455 -35.86 -6.32 51.29
C PHE A 455 -35.17 -6.54 52.64
N SER A 456 -35.91 -6.48 53.75
CA SER A 456 -35.37 -6.71 55.08
C SER A 456 -34.88 -8.15 55.26
N GLU A 457 -35.61 -9.13 54.73
CA GLU A 457 -35.20 -10.55 54.73
C GLU A 457 -33.96 -10.79 53.87
N ILE A 458 -33.91 -10.23 52.66
CA ILE A 458 -32.72 -10.32 51.80
C ILE A 458 -31.50 -9.71 52.52
N TRP A 459 -31.68 -8.55 53.17
CA TRP A 459 -30.61 -7.88 53.90
C TRP A 459 -30.14 -8.65 55.13
N LEU A 460 -31.08 -9.24 55.88
CA LEU A 460 -30.80 -10.11 57.04
C LEU A 460 -29.96 -11.32 56.60
N GLN A 461 -30.27 -11.88 55.44
CA GLN A 461 -29.61 -13.05 54.85
C GLN A 461 -28.43 -12.71 53.92
N LYS A 462 -27.89 -11.48 53.93
CA LYS A 462 -26.78 -11.10 53.03
C LYS A 462 -25.54 -11.98 53.11
N LYS A 463 -25.29 -12.62 54.26
CA LYS A 463 -24.19 -13.59 54.42
C LYS A 463 -24.39 -14.83 53.55
N ALA A 464 -25.64 -15.27 53.36
CA ALA A 464 -25.98 -16.37 52.47
C ALA A 464 -25.54 -16.06 51.03
N ILE A 465 -25.79 -14.84 50.54
CA ILE A 465 -25.39 -14.42 49.18
C ILE A 465 -23.86 -14.52 48.99
N ILE A 466 -23.08 -14.12 50.01
CA ILE A 466 -21.62 -14.23 49.97
C ILE A 466 -21.17 -15.70 49.99
N GLN A 467 -21.82 -16.55 50.80
CA GLN A 467 -21.51 -17.97 50.87
C GLN A 467 -21.83 -18.72 49.56
N ILE A 468 -22.87 -18.31 48.85
CA ILE A 468 -23.26 -18.89 47.54
C ILE A 468 -22.18 -18.67 46.47
N LEU A 469 -21.38 -17.60 46.60
CA LEU A 469 -20.22 -17.35 45.74
C LEU A 469 -19.20 -18.50 45.77
N ASN A 470 -19.19 -19.33 46.83
CA ASN A 470 -18.45 -20.59 46.84
C ASN A 470 -19.26 -21.68 46.11
N PRO A 471 -18.81 -22.20 44.96
CA PRO A 471 -19.56 -23.22 44.21
C PRO A 471 -19.70 -24.57 44.92
N VAL A 472 -18.96 -24.79 46.01
CA VAL A 472 -18.98 -26.03 46.82
C VAL A 472 -19.84 -25.85 48.09
N HIS A 473 -20.59 -24.76 48.22
CA HIS A 473 -21.46 -24.55 49.37
C HIS A 473 -22.49 -25.68 49.52
N LYS A 474 -22.97 -25.89 50.75
CA LYS A 474 -24.11 -26.75 51.04
C LYS A 474 -25.27 -25.88 51.53
N LEU A 475 -26.48 -26.17 51.06
CA LEU A 475 -27.68 -25.42 51.47
C LEU A 475 -27.94 -25.53 52.98
N SER A 476 -27.59 -26.67 53.60
CA SER A 476 -27.61 -26.86 55.05
C SER A 476 -26.74 -25.85 55.80
N ASP A 477 -25.56 -25.55 55.26
CA ASP A 477 -24.58 -24.68 55.93
C ASP A 477 -24.99 -23.21 55.82
N ILE A 478 -25.73 -22.87 54.75
CA ILE A 478 -26.24 -21.52 54.49
C ILE A 478 -27.50 -21.23 55.29
N PHE A 479 -28.43 -22.18 55.31
CA PHE A 479 -29.79 -21.99 55.80
C PHE A 479 -30.11 -22.74 57.10
N GLY A 480 -29.12 -23.40 57.70
CA GLY A 480 -29.22 -24.14 58.96
C GLY A 480 -29.46 -25.65 58.77
N GLU A 481 -28.85 -26.44 59.68
CA GLU A 481 -28.99 -27.90 59.71
C GLU A 481 -30.39 -28.34 60.17
N GLY A 482 -30.86 -29.50 59.70
CA GLY A 482 -32.11 -30.12 60.15
C GLY A 482 -33.40 -29.65 59.44
N LYS A 483 -33.31 -28.76 58.44
CA LYS A 483 -34.47 -28.31 57.65
C LYS A 483 -34.68 -29.15 56.39
N THR A 484 -35.94 -29.44 56.07
CA THR A 484 -36.33 -30.07 54.80
C THR A 484 -36.39 -29.00 53.70
N PHE A 485 -35.50 -29.10 52.71
CA PHE A 485 -35.48 -28.19 51.57
C PHE A 485 -36.42 -28.66 50.46
N SER A 486 -37.11 -27.72 49.80
CA SER A 486 -37.95 -28.04 48.64
C SER A 486 -37.11 -28.50 47.45
N GLY A 487 -37.67 -29.37 46.59
CA GLY A 487 -36.99 -29.80 45.36
C GLY A 487 -36.64 -28.63 44.42
N TRP A 488 -37.46 -27.57 44.44
CA TRP A 488 -37.20 -26.34 43.68
C TRP A 488 -35.94 -25.60 44.13
N LEU A 489 -35.66 -25.58 45.45
CA LEU A 489 -34.45 -24.96 45.99
C LEU A 489 -33.20 -25.67 45.44
N TYR A 490 -33.19 -27.00 45.45
CA TYR A 490 -32.11 -27.80 44.86
C TYR A 490 -32.00 -27.61 43.35
N GLY A 491 -33.14 -27.54 42.64
CA GLY A 491 -33.16 -27.33 41.19
C GLY A 491 -32.53 -25.99 40.77
N ILE A 492 -32.84 -24.91 41.50
CA ILE A 492 -32.29 -23.57 41.23
C ILE A 492 -30.82 -23.49 41.64
N ASP A 493 -30.42 -24.07 42.77
CA ASP A 493 -29.00 -24.16 43.15
C ASP A 493 -28.18 -24.92 42.08
N LEU A 494 -28.67 -26.08 41.64
CA LEU A 494 -28.00 -26.84 40.59
C LEU A 494 -27.85 -26.04 39.29
N PHE A 495 -28.92 -25.36 38.86
CA PHE A 495 -28.87 -24.51 37.66
C PHE A 495 -27.87 -23.35 37.83
N TYR A 496 -27.86 -22.69 38.99
CA TYR A 496 -26.87 -21.66 39.31
C TYR A 496 -25.45 -22.20 39.22
N ARG A 497 -25.15 -23.39 39.76
CA ARG A 497 -23.81 -24.00 39.67
C ARG A 497 -23.36 -24.24 38.22
N ILE A 498 -24.28 -24.65 37.34
CA ILE A 498 -23.99 -24.80 35.90
C ILE A 498 -23.59 -23.45 35.29
N VAL A 499 -24.37 -22.40 35.57
CA VAL A 499 -24.10 -21.03 35.08
C VAL A 499 -22.79 -20.50 35.68
N TYR A 500 -22.56 -20.71 36.98
CA TYR A 500 -21.35 -20.33 37.69
C TYR A 500 -20.10 -20.97 37.06
N ALA A 501 -20.13 -22.29 36.85
CA ALA A 501 -19.04 -23.02 36.22
C ALA A 501 -18.72 -22.50 34.81
N PHE A 502 -19.75 -22.16 34.02
CA PHE A 502 -19.57 -21.53 32.71
C PHE A 502 -18.81 -20.21 32.81
N PHE A 503 -19.18 -19.30 33.72
CA PHE A 503 -18.49 -18.01 33.86
C PHE A 503 -17.07 -18.15 34.41
N VAL A 504 -16.83 -19.06 35.35
CA VAL A 504 -15.47 -19.40 35.80
C VAL A 504 -14.63 -19.88 34.63
N PHE A 505 -15.17 -20.76 33.78
CA PHE A 505 -14.49 -21.19 32.57
C PHE A 505 -14.16 -20.01 31.63
N GLN A 506 -15.10 -19.07 31.43
CA GLN A 506 -14.86 -17.87 30.61
C GLN A 506 -13.78 -16.95 31.20
N ILE A 507 -13.72 -16.81 32.52
CA ILE A 507 -12.68 -16.06 33.24
C ILE A 507 -11.32 -16.72 33.02
N VAL A 508 -11.21 -18.03 33.29
CA VAL A 508 -9.96 -18.80 33.11
C VAL A 508 -9.48 -18.73 31.66
N SER A 509 -10.39 -18.90 30.70
CA SER A 509 -10.09 -18.78 29.27
C SER A 509 -9.52 -17.40 28.92
N ALA A 510 -10.09 -16.33 29.46
CA ALA A 510 -9.60 -14.96 29.26
C ALA A 510 -8.23 -14.70 29.90
N PHE A 511 -7.91 -15.33 31.03
CA PHE A 511 -6.56 -15.24 31.65
C PHE A 511 -5.51 -16.04 30.86
N ARG A 512 -5.88 -17.20 30.32
CA ARG A 512 -4.95 -18.04 29.53
C ARG A 512 -4.69 -17.52 28.11
N LYS A 513 -5.28 -16.37 27.73
CA LYS A 513 -5.17 -15.83 26.38
C LYS A 513 -3.73 -15.54 25.91
N TYR A 514 -2.74 -15.43 26.81
CA TYR A 514 -1.31 -15.23 26.49
C TYR A 514 -0.39 -16.42 26.77
N VAL A 515 -0.90 -17.52 27.36
CA VAL A 515 -0.13 -18.73 27.66
C VAL A 515 -0.51 -19.81 26.64
N LYS A 516 0.44 -20.33 25.87
CA LYS A 516 0.29 -21.52 25.00
C LYS A 516 1.49 -22.41 25.25
#